data_AF-A0A962DJ62-F1
#
_entry.id   AF-A0A962DJ62-F1
#
_cell.length_a   1.000
_cell.length_b   1.000
_cell.length_c   1.000
_cell.angle_alpha   90.00
_cell.angle_beta   90.00
_cell.angle_gamma   90.00
#
_symmetry.space_group_name_H-M   'P 1'
#
loop_
_entity.id
_entity.type
_entity.pdbx_description
1 polymer ?
#
loop_
_entity_poly.entity_id
_entity_poly.type
_entity_poly.pdbx_seq_one_letter_code
_entity_poly.pdbx_strand_id
1 'polypeptide(L)'
;VRMGALDMAIGGLLGSNMFDAAIVAIDDIFYLPGPILRDVSVAHAFSALSAIMMSGIFIVVMVYRPSRRVLGTVGWASIFLAVIFVVNSVVLFMYGD
;
A
#
# COMPACT_ATOMS: atom_id res chain seq x y z
N VAL A 1 -19.78 -19.10 12.65
CA VAL A 1 -18.79 -18.57 13.61
C VAL A 1 -18.28 -17.23 13.06
N ARG A 2 -18.76 -16.09 13.58
CA ARG A 2 -18.35 -14.72 13.17
C ARG A 2 -17.67 -13.93 14.31
N MET A 3 -17.56 -14.54 15.49
CA MET A 3 -16.96 -13.91 16.67
C MET A 3 -15.44 -13.79 16.45
N GLY A 4 -14.91 -12.57 16.48
CA GLY A 4 -13.49 -12.28 16.32
C GLY A 4 -12.98 -12.14 14.89
N ALA A 5 -13.79 -12.40 13.84
CA ALA A 5 -13.33 -12.27 12.45
C ALA A 5 -13.08 -10.81 12.04
N LEU A 6 -13.89 -9.87 12.55
CA LEU A 6 -13.68 -8.44 12.35
C LEU A 6 -12.41 -7.97 13.09
N ASP A 7 -12.25 -8.38 14.35
CA ASP A 7 -11.09 -8.03 15.17
C ASP A 7 -9.79 -8.60 14.61
N MET A 8 -9.83 -9.83 14.07
CA MET A 8 -8.71 -10.45 13.35
C MET A 8 -8.41 -9.72 12.04
N ALA A 9 -9.42 -9.28 11.29
CA ALA A 9 -9.21 -8.52 10.05
C ALA A 9 -8.61 -7.13 10.34
N ILE A 10 -9.12 -6.41 11.34
CA ILE A 10 -8.59 -5.11 11.76
C ILE A 10 -7.20 -5.27 12.36
N GLY A 11 -7.00 -6.25 13.24
CA GLY A 11 -5.71 -6.57 13.83
C GLY A 11 -4.66 -6.98 12.80
N GLY A 12 -5.04 -7.72 11.74
CA GLY A 12 -4.15 -8.05 10.63
C GLY A 12 -3.78 -6.83 9.79
N LEU A 13 -4.74 -5.96 9.49
CA LEU A 13 -4.49 -4.72 8.73
C LEU A 13 -3.57 -3.76 9.50
N LEU A 14 -3.86 -3.50 10.77
CA LEU A 14 -3.04 -2.61 11.60
C LEU A 14 -1.69 -3.25 11.92
N GLY A 15 -1.69 -4.55 12.26
CA GLY A 15 -0.50 -5.30 12.62
C GLY A 15 0.51 -5.39 11.48
N SER A 16 0.07 -5.65 10.24
CA SER A 16 0.97 -5.67 9.08
C SER A 16 1.60 -4.31 8.80
N ASN A 17 0.82 -3.22 8.80
CA ASN A 17 1.37 -1.87 8.61
C ASN A 17 2.36 -1.47 9.73
N MET A 18 2.05 -1.81 10.99
CA MET A 18 2.97 -1.55 12.11
C MET A 18 4.23 -2.40 12.02
N PHE A 19 4.11 -3.64 11.53
CA PHE A 19 5.26 -4.52 11.30
C PHE A 19 6.19 -3.97 10.21
N ASP A 20 5.64 -3.45 9.12
CA ASP A 20 6.43 -2.80 8.06
C ASP A 20 7.20 -1.58 8.58
N ALA A 21 6.54 -0.74 9.40
CA ALA A 21 7.21 0.39 10.05
C ALA A 21 8.29 -0.06 11.05
N ALA A 22 8.07 -1.17 11.76
CA ALA A 22 9.05 -1.74 12.67
C ALA A 22 10.28 -2.29 11.92
N ILE A 23 10.10 -2.89 10.74
CA ILE A 23 11.23 -3.30 9.88
C ILE A 23 12.08 -2.08 9.53
N VAL A 24 11.47 -1.01 9.04
CA VAL A 24 12.21 0.23 8.70
C VAL A 24 12.94 0.80 9.92
N ALA A 25 12.32 0.77 11.10
CA ALA A 25 12.96 1.24 12.34
C ALA A 25 14.14 0.36 12.78
N ILE A 26 14.04 -0.96 12.59
CA ILE A 26 15.14 -1.89 12.85
C ILE A 26 16.27 -1.65 11.84
N ASP A 27 15.94 -1.50 10.55
CA ASP A 27 16.92 -1.22 9.49
C ASP A 27 17.66 0.11 9.76
N ASP A 28 16.97 1.13 10.26
CA ASP A 28 17.55 2.42 10.65
C ASP A 28 18.62 2.28 11.75
N ILE A 29 18.44 1.33 12.68
CA ILE A 29 19.43 1.03 13.74
C ILE A 29 20.72 0.44 13.14
N PHE A 30 20.59 -0.38 12.10
CA PHE A 30 21.73 -1.01 11.42
C PHE A 30 22.32 -0.14 10.29
N TYR A 31 21.63 0.92 9.88
CA TYR A 31 22.10 1.84 8.85
C TYR A 31 22.92 2.98 9.49
N LEU A 32 24.25 2.80 9.57
CA LEU A 32 25.19 3.76 10.16
C LEU A 32 25.30 5.16 9.48
N PRO A 33 25.03 5.33 8.16
CA PRO A 33 25.20 6.63 7.50
C PRO A 33 24.23 7.75 7.96
N GLY A 34 23.12 7.42 8.61
CA GLY A 34 22.07 8.38 9.01
C GLY A 34 20.67 7.76 8.91
N PRO A 35 19.59 8.54 8.87
CA PRO A 35 18.26 7.98 8.66
C PRO A 35 18.12 7.37 7.25
N ILE A 36 17.71 6.10 7.15
CA ILE A 36 17.62 5.35 5.88
C ILE A 36 16.70 6.04 4.86
N LEU A 37 15.64 6.70 5.34
CA LEU A 37 14.70 7.45 4.50
C LEU A 37 15.32 8.71 3.85
N ARG A 38 16.47 9.18 4.33
CA ARG A 38 17.18 10.32 3.75
C ARG A 38 17.90 9.95 2.45
N ASP A 39 18.36 8.71 2.35
CA ASP A 39 19.17 8.23 1.23
C ASP A 39 18.33 7.52 0.15
N VAL A 40 16.99 7.51 0.33
CA VAL A 40 16.05 7.01 -0.68
C VAL A 40 16.08 7.90 -1.93
N SER A 41 16.30 7.29 -3.10
CA SER A 41 16.26 8.00 -4.39
C SER A 41 14.89 8.66 -4.61
N VAL A 42 14.92 9.84 -5.23
CA VAL A 42 13.71 10.57 -5.66
C VAL A 42 12.84 9.72 -6.59
N ALA A 43 13.41 8.72 -7.28
CA ALA A 43 12.65 7.74 -8.07
C ALA A 43 11.57 7.02 -7.26
N HIS A 44 11.79 6.79 -5.96
CA HIS A 44 10.81 6.16 -5.07
C HIS A 44 9.71 7.12 -4.59
N ALA A 45 9.83 8.43 -4.82
CA ALA A 45 8.77 9.39 -4.51
C ALA A 45 7.50 9.07 -5.32
N PHE A 46 7.64 8.59 -6.56
CA PHE A 46 6.51 8.13 -7.37
C PHE A 46 5.82 6.91 -6.75
N SER A 47 6.59 5.99 -6.17
CA SER A 47 6.08 4.84 -5.43
C SER A 47 5.32 5.26 -4.19
N ALA A 48 5.87 6.17 -3.39
CA ALA A 48 5.19 6.71 -2.23
C ALA A 48 3.84 7.36 -2.60
N LEU A 49 3.81 8.18 -3.67
CA LEU A 49 2.58 8.78 -4.18
C LEU A 49 1.55 7.74 -4.63
N SER A 50 1.98 6.72 -5.36
CA SER A 50 1.09 5.65 -5.80
C SER A 50 0.49 4.87 -4.62
N ALA A 51 1.28 4.55 -3.60
CA ALA A 51 0.83 3.87 -2.38
C ALA A 51 -0.21 4.70 -1.62
N ILE A 52 0.01 6.02 -1.50
CA ILE A 52 -0.95 6.94 -0.88
C ILE A 52 -2.28 6.96 -1.67
N MET A 53 -2.23 7.06 -2.99
CA MET A 53 -3.43 7.04 -3.84
C MET A 53 -4.20 5.72 -3.71
N MET A 54 -3.50 4.58 -3.75
CA MET A 54 -4.11 3.25 -3.62
C MET A 54 -4.78 3.08 -2.26
N SER A 55 -4.13 3.54 -1.18
CA SER A 55 -4.68 3.52 0.17
C SER A 55 -5.94 4.40 0.28
N GLY A 56 -5.90 5.59 -0.32
CA GLY A 56 -7.06 6.49 -0.39
C GLY A 56 -8.24 5.87 -1.13
N ILE A 57 -8.01 5.27 -2.31
CA ILE A 57 -9.03 4.54 -3.07
C ILE A 57 -9.61 3.39 -2.24
N PHE A 58 -8.75 2.62 -1.57
CA PHE A 58 -9.18 1.52 -0.72
C PHE A 58 -10.10 2.00 0.42
N ILE A 59 -9.72 3.07 1.12
CA ILE A 59 -10.55 3.68 2.17
C ILE A 59 -11.89 4.14 1.62
N VAL A 60 -11.91 4.88 0.50
CA VAL A 60 -13.16 5.36 -0.14
C VAL A 60 -14.07 4.17 -0.48
N VAL A 61 -13.52 3.10 -1.04
CA VAL A 61 -14.29 1.93 -1.45
C VAL A 61 -14.81 1.14 -0.24
N MET A 62 -14.02 1.05 0.83
CA MET A 62 -14.43 0.42 2.07
C MET A 62 -15.57 1.19 2.76
N VAL A 63 -15.50 2.53 2.76
CA VAL A 63 -16.52 3.40 3.39
C VAL A 63 -17.81 3.47 2.56
N TYR A 64 -17.71 3.78 1.26
CA TYR A 64 -18.89 3.95 0.40
C TYR A 64 -19.47 2.65 -0.11
N ARG A 65 -18.72 1.55 -0.03
CA ARG A 65 -19.14 0.18 -0.38
C ARG A 65 -19.94 0.11 -1.68
N PRO A 66 -19.39 0.63 -2.80
CA PRO A 66 -20.14 0.74 -4.05
C PRO A 66 -20.62 -0.63 -4.54
N SER A 67 -21.92 -0.73 -4.81
CA SER A 67 -22.56 -2.00 -5.24
C SER A 67 -22.27 -2.39 -6.70
N ARG A 68 -21.59 -1.51 -7.46
CA ARG A 68 -21.26 -1.71 -8.87
C ARG A 68 -20.08 -2.67 -8.99
N ARG A 69 -20.35 -3.91 -9.39
CA ARG A 69 -19.33 -4.93 -9.73
C ARG A 69 -19.21 -5.06 -11.26
N VAL A 70 -17.97 -5.13 -11.73
CA VAL A 70 -17.59 -5.54 -13.09
C VAL A 70 -17.56 -7.07 -13.12
N LEU A 71 -18.22 -7.68 -14.10
CA LEU A 71 -18.27 -9.15 -14.27
C LEU A 71 -18.82 -9.92 -13.05
N GLY A 72 -19.61 -9.28 -12.16
CA GLY A 72 -20.22 -9.91 -10.98
C GLY A 72 -19.27 -10.15 -9.78
N THR A 73 -17.96 -10.20 -10.03
CA THR A 73 -16.94 -10.57 -9.02
C THR A 73 -15.93 -9.46 -8.75
N VAL A 74 -15.60 -8.61 -9.73
CA VAL A 74 -14.50 -7.63 -9.61
C VAL A 74 -15.05 -6.22 -9.43
N GLY A 75 -14.66 -5.52 -8.37
CA GLY A 75 -15.05 -4.11 -8.20
C GLY A 75 -14.29 -3.21 -9.17
N TRP A 76 -14.90 -2.11 -9.63
CA TRP A 76 -14.22 -1.07 -10.41
C TRP A 76 -12.95 -0.55 -9.72
N ALA A 77 -12.98 -0.51 -8.38
CA ALA A 77 -11.84 -0.18 -7.54
C ALA A 77 -10.63 -1.08 -7.78
N SER A 78 -10.83 -2.39 -7.90
CA SER A 78 -9.75 -3.36 -8.11
C SER A 78 -9.04 -3.13 -9.44
N ILE A 79 -9.78 -2.72 -10.48
CA ILE A 79 -9.20 -2.36 -11.77
C ILE A 79 -8.35 -1.09 -11.63
N PHE A 80 -8.86 -0.06 -10.96
CA PHE A 80 -8.11 1.17 -10.72
C PHE A 80 -6.83 0.92 -9.92
N LEU A 81 -6.90 0.12 -8.85
CA LEU A 81 -5.75 -0.29 -8.07
C LEU A 81 -4.74 -1.05 -8.93
N ALA A 82 -5.18 -2.02 -9.74
CA ALA A 82 -4.31 -2.76 -10.63
C ALA A 82 -3.61 -1.85 -11.67
N VAL A 83 -4.33 -0.89 -12.25
CA VAL A 83 -3.75 0.07 -13.21
C VAL A 83 -2.69 0.93 -12.54
N ILE A 84 -2.97 1.50 -11.36
CA ILE A 84 -1.99 2.32 -10.63
C ILE A 84 -0.75 1.50 -10.28
N PHE A 85 -0.94 0.26 -9.84
CA PHE A 85 0.16 -0.65 -9.53
C PHE A 85 1.06 -0.91 -10.75
N VAL A 86 0.46 -1.28 -11.90
CA VAL A 86 1.20 -1.59 -13.12
C VAL A 86 1.93 -0.34 -13.63
N VAL A 87 1.27 0.81 -13.63
CA VAL A 87 1.89 2.08 -14.03
C VAL A 87 3.07 2.40 -13.12
N ASN A 88 2.91 2.28 -11.80
CA ASN A 88 4.01 2.48 -10.86
C ASN A 88 5.18 1.52 -11.11
N SER A 89 4.89 0.23 -11.29
CA SER A 89 5.91 -0.79 -11.53
C SER A 89 6.68 -0.54 -12.83
N VAL A 90 5.99 -0.15 -13.91
CA VAL A 90 6.64 0.19 -15.20
C VAL A 90 7.49 1.45 -15.07
N VAL A 91 7.00 2.48 -14.38
CA VAL A 91 7.77 3.71 -14.16
C VAL A 91 9.01 3.42 -13.33
N LEU A 92 8.91 2.67 -12.24
CA LEU A 92 10.07 2.24 -11.45
C LEU A 92 11.04 1.38 -12.24
N PHE A 93 10.56 0.51 -13.13
CA PHE A 93 11.44 -0.31 -13.95
C PHE A 93 12.21 0.51 -14.98
N MET A 94 11.61 1.58 -15.52
CA MET A 94 12.23 2.41 -16.55
C MET A 94 13.11 3.54 -15.97
N TYR A 95 12.75 4.06 -14.79
CA TYR A 95 13.37 5.23 -14.16
C TYR A 95 13.99 4.93 -12.78
N GLY A 96 13.95 3.68 -12.33
CA GLY A 96 14.69 3.25 -11.15
C GLY A 96 16.16 3.11 -11.51
N ASP A 97 17.00 3.85 -10.79
CA ASP A 97 18.47 3.80 -10.91
C ASP A 97 19.03 2.42 -10.50
#